data_AF-A0A077WM02-F1
#
_entry.id   AF-A0A077WM02-F1
#
_cell.length_a   1.000
_cell.length_b   1.000
_cell.length_c   1.000
_cell.angle_alpha   90.00
_cell.angle_beta   90.00
_cell.angle_gamma   90.00
#
_symmetry.space_group_name_H-M   'P 1'
#
loop_
_entity.id
_entity.type
_entity.pdbx_description
1 polymer ?
#
loop_
_entity_poly.entity_id
_entity_poly.type
_entity_poly.pdbx_seq_one_letter_code
_entity_poly.pdbx_strand_id
1 'polypeptide(L)'
;MQKIKSAASNMSINSPIPTSLAGECKKAAKILNSFVDPGQGLDKVIPPGILEKAQGLAIFTVLKAGFLFSGRAGSGLVVARLDDNSKCQQS
;
A
#
# COMPACT_ATOMS: atom_id res chain seq x y z
N MET A 1 3.65 11.44 -34.97
CA MET A 1 3.83 10.36 -33.96
C MET A 1 3.17 10.83 -32.67
N GLN A 2 2.28 10.02 -32.12
CA GLN A 2 1.08 10.45 -31.41
C GLN A 2 1.36 11.14 -30.07
N LYS A 3 0.81 12.36 -29.92
CA LYS A 3 0.42 12.95 -28.65
C LYS A 3 -0.66 12.06 -28.01
N ILE A 4 -0.34 11.37 -26.92
CA ILE A 4 -1.34 10.97 -25.93
C ILE A 4 -0.86 11.42 -24.56
N LYS A 5 -1.23 12.66 -24.23
CA LYS A 5 -1.14 13.18 -22.87
C LYS A 5 -2.04 12.33 -21.98
N SER A 6 -1.43 11.68 -21.00
CA SER A 6 -1.88 11.57 -19.62
C SER A 6 -3.28 12.16 -19.36
N ALA A 7 -4.31 11.32 -19.42
CA ALA A 7 -5.68 11.66 -19.05
C ALA A 7 -6.31 10.47 -18.33
N ALA A 8 -6.13 10.41 -17.01
CA ALA A 8 -7.00 9.69 -16.07
C ALA A 8 -6.64 10.04 -14.61
N SER A 9 -6.48 11.34 -14.32
CA SER A 9 -6.62 11.90 -12.98
C SER A 9 -8.11 12.03 -12.67
N ASN A 10 -8.68 11.12 -11.86
CA ASN A 10 -9.93 11.24 -11.06
C ASN A 10 -10.77 9.96 -10.91
N MET A 11 -10.14 8.78 -10.86
CA MET A 11 -10.83 7.63 -10.29
C MET A 11 -9.89 6.92 -9.32
N SER A 12 -10.35 6.80 -8.08
CA SER A 12 -9.73 6.04 -6.99
C SER A 12 -9.71 4.54 -7.36
N ILE A 13 -8.85 4.16 -8.31
CA ILE A 13 -8.68 2.79 -8.75
C ILE A 13 -7.38 2.27 -8.15
N ASN A 14 -7.51 1.42 -7.14
CA ASN A 14 -6.42 0.65 -6.56
C ASN A 14 -6.00 -0.44 -7.55
N SER A 15 -5.45 -0.06 -8.71
CA SER A 15 -5.11 -0.99 -9.79
C SER A 15 -4.02 -1.96 -9.33
N PRO A 16 -4.15 -3.27 -9.52
CA PRO A 16 -3.12 -4.27 -9.16
C PRO A 16 -1.96 -4.31 -10.15
N ILE A 17 -1.97 -3.44 -11.16
CA ILE A 17 -0.91 -3.34 -12.14
C ILE A 17 0.23 -2.56 -11.47
N PRO A 18 1.45 -3.13 -11.40
CA PRO A 18 2.57 -2.52 -10.73
C PRO A 18 2.84 -1.16 -11.37
N THR A 19 2.68 -0.11 -10.58
CA THR A 19 3.06 1.25 -10.96
C THR A 19 4.51 1.53 -10.56
N SER A 20 5.04 2.70 -10.92
CA SER A 20 6.34 3.12 -10.39
C SER A 20 6.35 3.05 -8.86
N LEU A 21 7.52 2.90 -8.25
CA LEU A 21 7.65 2.82 -6.78
C LEU A 21 6.91 3.96 -6.05
N ALA A 22 6.95 5.17 -6.61
CA ALA A 22 6.20 6.31 -6.09
C ALA A 22 4.67 6.10 -6.08
N GLY A 23 4.13 5.44 -7.10
CA GLY A 23 2.72 5.06 -7.18
C GLY A 23 2.33 4.03 -6.12
N GLU A 24 3.15 2.99 -5.94
CA GLU A 24 2.94 1.97 -4.90
C GLU A 24 3.04 2.58 -3.49
N CYS A 25 4.00 3.49 -3.24
CA CYS A 25 4.10 4.23 -1.97
C CYS A 25 2.86 5.08 -1.70
N LYS A 26 2.32 5.78 -2.71
CA LYS A 26 1.10 6.60 -2.56
C LYS A 26 -0.12 5.75 -2.23
N LYS A 27 -0.22 4.59 -2.88
CA LYS A 27 -1.27 3.59 -2.63
C LYS A 27 -1.17 3.03 -1.21
N ALA A 28 0.04 2.66 -0.79
CA ALA A 28 0.33 2.17 0.54
C ALA A 28 0.00 3.21 1.62
N ALA A 29 0.37 4.48 1.42
CA ALA A 29 0.03 5.58 2.32
C ALA A 29 -1.48 5.77 2.47
N LYS A 30 -2.25 5.68 1.37
CA LYS A 30 -3.71 5.77 1.42
C LYS A 30 -4.34 4.63 2.23
N ILE A 31 -3.83 3.41 2.07
CA ILE A 31 -4.29 2.25 2.84
C ILE A 31 -3.95 2.46 4.32
N LEU A 32 -2.71 2.81 4.64
CA LEU A 32 -2.28 3.03 6.03
C LEU A 32 -3.10 4.12 6.73
N ASN A 33 -3.36 5.25 6.05
CA ASN A 33 -4.18 6.34 6.60
C ASN A 33 -5.58 5.87 7.01
N SER A 34 -6.21 4.98 6.22
CA SER A 34 -7.54 4.44 6.55
C SER A 34 -7.58 3.61 7.85
N PHE A 35 -6.43 3.12 8.30
CA PHE A 35 -6.30 2.35 9.55
C PHE A 35 -5.84 3.19 10.75
N VAL A 36 -5.44 4.45 10.55
CA VAL A 36 -5.00 5.34 11.64
C VAL A 36 -5.96 6.51 11.88
N ASP A 37 -6.89 6.77 10.96
CA ASP A 37 -7.91 7.81 11.12
C ASP A 37 -8.98 7.39 12.17
N PRO A 38 -9.14 8.12 13.29
CA PRO A 38 -10.05 7.76 14.39
C PRO A 38 -11.55 7.95 14.04
N GLY A 39 -11.86 8.44 12.83
CA GLY A 39 -13.22 8.68 12.36
C GLY A 39 -13.92 7.46 11.77
N GLN A 40 -13.20 6.38 11.47
CA GLN A 40 -13.78 5.06 11.17
C GLN A 40 -13.70 4.23 12.45
N GLY A 41 -14.81 3.65 12.91
CA GLY A 41 -14.95 3.05 14.26
C GLY A 41 -13.78 2.18 14.74
N LEU A 42 -13.62 2.10 16.07
CA LEU A 42 -12.47 1.46 16.75
C LEU A 42 -12.11 0.05 16.22
N ASP A 43 -13.06 -0.68 15.65
CA ASP A 43 -12.86 -2.01 15.07
C ASP A 43 -11.95 -2.04 13.83
N LYS A 44 -11.76 -0.90 13.16
CA LYS A 44 -10.94 -0.77 11.95
C LYS A 44 -9.64 -0.02 12.17
N VAL A 45 -9.43 0.56 13.34
CA VAL A 45 -8.23 1.34 13.65
C VAL A 45 -7.17 0.44 14.25
N ILE A 46 -5.93 0.53 13.75
CA ILE A 46 -4.80 -0.17 14.34
C ILE A 46 -4.35 0.62 15.58
N PRO A 47 -4.35 0.00 16.78
CA PRO A 47 -3.88 0.67 17.99
C PRO A 47 -2.45 1.21 17.83
N PRO A 48 -2.19 2.47 18.23
CA PRO A 48 -0.88 3.12 18.03
C PRO A 48 0.25 2.37 18.74
N GLY A 49 0.01 1.77 19.91
CA GLY A 49 1.01 0.99 20.63
C GLY A 49 1.50 -0.27 19.88
N ILE A 50 0.75 -0.76 18.89
CA ILE A 50 1.19 -1.85 18.00
C ILE A 50 2.09 -1.29 16.90
N LEU A 51 1.72 -0.15 16.30
CA LEU A 51 2.53 0.53 15.29
C LEU A 51 3.88 0.98 15.87
N GLU A 52 3.90 1.47 17.11
CA GLU A 52 5.12 1.83 17.83
C GLU A 52 6.05 0.63 18.06
N LYS A 53 5.50 -0.56 18.33
CA LYS A 53 6.28 -1.77 18.58
C LYS A 53 6.59 -2.57 17.30
N ALA A 54 5.95 -2.29 16.18
CA ALA A 54 6.09 -3.05 14.94
C ALA A 54 7.49 -2.91 14.30
N GLN A 55 8.19 -4.03 14.08
CA GLN A 55 9.52 -4.06 13.44
C GLN A 55 9.49 -3.81 11.93
N GLY A 56 8.31 -3.71 11.34
CA GLY A 56 8.12 -3.49 9.92
C GLY A 56 6.64 -3.55 9.57
N LEU A 57 6.32 -3.13 8.35
CA LEU A 57 4.97 -3.07 7.81
C LEU A 57 4.98 -3.59 6.37
N ALA A 58 4.04 -4.49 6.07
CA ALA A 58 3.86 -5.05 4.75
C ALA A 58 2.47 -4.70 4.22
N ILE A 59 2.41 -3.94 3.12
CA ILE A 59 1.17 -3.44 2.52
C ILE A 59 1.05 -4.01 1.11
N PHE A 60 0.04 -4.85 0.88
CA PHE A 60 -0.21 -5.45 -0.43
C PHE A 60 -1.63 -5.17 -0.91
N THR A 61 -1.75 -4.84 -2.20
CA THR A 61 -3.01 -4.92 -2.91
C THR A 61 -3.08 -6.25 -3.64
N VAL A 62 -4.07 -7.07 -3.30
CA VAL A 62 -4.38 -8.29 -4.05
C VAL A 62 -5.76 -8.18 -4.70
N LEU A 63 -5.87 -8.61 -5.94
CA LEU A 63 -7.14 -8.99 -6.53
C LEU A 63 -7.39 -10.47 -6.29
N LYS A 64 -8.60 -10.78 -5.82
CA LYS A 64 -9.12 -12.14 -5.69
C LYS A 64 -10.10 -12.38 -6.84
N ALA A 65 -9.91 -13.45 -7.58
CA ALA A 65 -10.82 -13.83 -8.67
C ALA A 65 -11.38 -15.24 -8.44
N GLY A 66 -12.70 -15.40 -8.61
CA GLY A 66 -13.35 -16.70 -8.84
C GLY A 66 -14.35 -17.20 -7.77
N PHE A 67 -15.40 -17.87 -8.26
CA PHE A 67 -16.41 -18.63 -7.49
C PHE A 67 -16.21 -20.16 -7.59
N LEU A 68 -15.55 -20.66 -8.65
CA LEU A 68 -15.29 -22.10 -8.88
C LEU A 68 -13.80 -22.50 -8.78
N PHE A 69 -12.89 -21.63 -9.24
CA PHE A 69 -11.44 -21.73 -9.00
C PHE A 69 -10.96 -20.37 -8.51
N SER A 70 -10.26 -20.32 -7.35
CA SER A 70 -9.83 -19.05 -6.77
C SER A 70 -8.36 -18.75 -7.05
N GLY A 71 -8.09 -17.61 -7.70
CA GLY A 71 -6.75 -17.06 -7.89
C GLY A 71 -6.53 -15.78 -7.09
N ARG A 72 -5.29 -15.51 -6.67
CA ARG A 72 -4.85 -14.26 -6.04
C ARG A 72 -3.65 -13.71 -6.78
N ALA A 73 -3.72 -12.46 -7.22
CA ALA A 73 -2.61 -11.76 -7.87
C ALA A 73 -2.57 -10.30 -7.39
N GLY A 74 -1.38 -9.74 -7.19
CA GLY A 74 -1.26 -8.42 -6.59
C GLY A 74 0.15 -7.88 -6.53
N SER A 75 0.26 -6.64 -6.06
CA SER A 75 1.51 -5.90 -5.84
C SER A 75 1.52 -5.27 -4.45
N GLY A 76 2.69 -4.92 -3.94
CA GLY A 76 2.79 -4.20 -2.68
C GLY A 76 4.21 -3.83 -2.27
N LEU A 77 4.30 -3.22 -1.09
CA LEU A 77 5.51 -2.66 -0.50
C LEU A 77 5.73 -3.24 0.89
N VAL A 78 6.98 -3.56 1.20
CA VAL A 78 7.42 -3.96 2.54
C VAL A 78 8.44 -2.95 3.04
N VAL A 79 8.23 -2.45 4.24
CA VAL A 79 9.17 -1.58 4.94
C VAL A 79 9.56 -2.22 6.26
N ALA A 80 10.84 -2.25 6.58
CA ALA A 80 11.33 -2.73 7.86
C ALA A 80 11.88 -1.55 8.66
N ARG A 81 11.63 -1.56 9.97
CA ARG A 81 12.33 -0.69 10.89
C ARG A 81 13.75 -1.21 11.01
N LEU A 82 14.67 -0.30 10.84
CA LEU A 82 16.08 -0.55 11.03
C LEU A 82 16.41 -0.32 12.51
N ASP A 83 17.02 -1.30 13.15
CA ASP A 83 17.56 -1.11 14.50
C ASP A 83 18.73 -0.13 14.43
N ASP A 84 18.67 0.89 15.29
CA ASP A 84 19.43 2.14 15.24
C ASP A 84 20.87 2.05 14.65
N ASN A 85 21.11 2.87 13.61
CA ASN A 85 22.41 3.28 13.02
C ASN A 85 23.01 2.60 11.77
N SER A 86 22.23 2.00 10.86
CA SER A 86 22.79 1.50 9.57
C SER A 86 22.06 2.00 8.33
N LYS A 87 22.39 3.22 7.89
CA LYS A 87 21.87 3.85 6.65
C LYS A 87 21.71 2.83 5.51
N CYS A 88 20.46 2.48 5.19
CA CYS A 88 20.18 1.76 3.95
C CYS A 88 20.37 2.72 2.78
N GLN A 89 21.52 2.64 2.10
CA GLN A 89 21.73 3.23 0.78
C GLN A 89 20.65 2.70 -0.18
N GLN A 90 19.87 3.62 -0.74
CA GLN A 90 18.98 3.38 -1.87
C GLN A 90 19.81 3.19 -3.15
N SER A 91 19.63 2.05 -3.83
CA SER A 91 20.06 1.83 -5.22
C SER A 91 18.99 2.30 -6.19
#